data_AF-A0A078G4E1-F1
#
_entry.id   AF-A0A078G4E1-F1
#
_cell.length_a   1.000
_cell.length_b   1.000
_cell.length_c   1.000
_cell.angle_alpha   90.00
_cell.angle_beta   90.00
_cell.angle_gamma   90.00
#
_symmetry.space_group_name_H-M   'P 1'
#
loop_
_entity.id
_entity.type
_entity.pdbx_description
1 polymer ?
#
loop_
_entity_poly.entity_id
_entity_poly.type
_entity_poly.pdbx_seq_one_letter_code
_entity_poly.pdbx_strand_id
1 'polypeptide(L)'
;MEKNEREDDRTALIFLGTGCSAAVPHFRCLLQPSDPPCHVCSQSLTLLPHLNPNYRCNTSLLIDYCCGEEDARHYYMIIDVGKSFREQIILTHDHADAIHGLDDIRSLQPRGSAIDTNPLPVFLSQFTMESISTRFPYLVEKKVKEVPRRVSQLDWRIIEENCDKPFTALGLSFTPLPVMHGEDYVALGFLFGNKSKVAYISDISRIPPSTEYAISKAGAGQLDLLILDTNVPSMRGRQPTHLCLPETLEIIKRLCPKRALLTGMTHYFDHHEYNEILAEWSLREGIQVQLAHDGQRLPINL
;
A
#
# COMPACT_ATOMS: atom_id res chain seq x y z
N MET A 1 0.57 -12.55 40.89
CA MET A 1 0.65 -11.20 40.29
C MET A 1 1.06 -11.40 38.85
N GLU A 2 0.08 -11.53 37.96
CA GLU A 2 0.34 -11.60 36.53
C GLU A 2 0.85 -10.24 36.06
N LYS A 3 1.99 -10.22 35.38
CA LYS A 3 2.33 -9.08 34.54
C LYS A 3 1.39 -9.17 33.34
N ASN A 4 0.38 -8.30 33.30
CA ASN A 4 -0.26 -7.98 32.03
C ASN A 4 0.82 -7.35 31.14
N GLU A 5 1.36 -8.15 30.24
CA GLU A 5 2.07 -7.68 29.07
C GLU A 5 1.06 -6.87 28.25
N ARG A 6 1.12 -5.55 28.39
CA ARG A 6 0.53 -4.68 27.38
C ARG A 6 1.44 -4.86 26.17
N GLU A 7 0.98 -5.60 25.17
CA GLU A 7 1.63 -5.60 23.87
C GLU A 7 1.79 -4.15 23.41
N ASP A 8 2.94 -3.87 22.81
CA ASP A 8 3.46 -2.52 22.66
C ASP A 8 2.80 -1.80 21.47
N ASP A 9 1.51 -1.49 21.63
CA ASP A 9 0.54 -0.96 20.64
C ASP A 9 0.91 0.42 20.03
N ARG A 10 2.12 0.90 20.34
CA ARG A 10 2.68 2.21 19.98
C ARG A 10 2.86 2.42 18.48
N THR A 11 3.01 1.36 17.69
CA THR A 11 3.16 1.42 16.24
C THR A 11 2.24 0.41 15.56
N ALA A 12 1.68 0.78 14.39
CA ALA A 12 0.78 -0.08 13.63
C ALA A 12 0.76 0.22 12.13
N LEU A 13 0.24 -0.75 11.38
CA LEU A 13 -0.13 -0.62 9.98
C LEU A 13 -1.65 -0.63 9.86
N ILE A 14 -2.21 0.31 9.10
CA ILE A 14 -3.64 0.46 8.87
C ILE A 14 -3.88 0.41 7.35
N PHE A 15 -4.60 -0.61 6.90
CA PHE A 15 -4.94 -0.77 5.49
C PHE A 15 -6.06 0.20 5.12
N LEU A 16 -5.75 1.24 4.34
CA LEU A 16 -6.74 2.22 3.88
C LEU A 16 -7.50 1.76 2.64
N GLY A 17 -6.91 0.84 1.87
CA GLY A 17 -7.56 0.11 0.80
C GLY A 17 -6.80 -1.16 0.45
N THR A 18 -7.52 -2.23 0.06
CA THR A 18 -6.91 -3.52 -0.33
C THR A 18 -7.36 -4.03 -1.71
N GLY A 19 -8.02 -3.18 -2.48
CA GLY A 19 -8.59 -3.51 -3.79
C GLY A 19 -7.74 -3.04 -4.96
N CYS A 20 -8.07 -3.57 -6.15
CA CYS A 20 -7.44 -3.19 -7.41
C CYS A 20 -7.79 -1.76 -7.86
N SER A 21 -7.22 -1.33 -8.99
CA SER A 21 -7.40 -0.01 -9.62
C SER A 21 -8.85 0.44 -9.84
N ALA A 22 -9.78 -0.51 -9.98
CA ALA A 22 -11.22 -0.29 -10.20
C ALA A 22 -12.06 -0.27 -8.92
N ALA A 23 -11.47 -0.57 -7.76
CA ALA A 23 -12.13 -0.78 -6.46
C ALA A 23 -13.19 -1.91 -6.46
N VAL A 24 -13.70 -2.24 -5.27
CA VAL A 24 -14.83 -3.16 -5.07
C VAL A 24 -15.90 -2.47 -4.21
N PRO A 25 -17.16 -2.36 -4.65
CA PRO A 25 -17.76 -2.96 -5.85
C PRO A 25 -17.25 -2.36 -7.16
N HIS A 26 -17.00 -3.24 -8.14
CA HIS A 26 -16.60 -2.84 -9.49
C HIS A 26 -17.75 -2.12 -10.21
N PHE A 27 -17.52 -0.87 -10.64
CA PHE A 27 -18.54 0.04 -11.19
C PHE A 27 -19.45 -0.58 -12.27
N ARG A 28 -18.90 -1.37 -13.21
CA ARG A 28 -19.73 -2.03 -14.25
C ARG A 28 -20.75 -3.03 -13.69
N CYS A 29 -20.46 -3.70 -12.58
CA CYS A 29 -21.41 -4.62 -11.95
C CYS A 29 -22.59 -3.90 -11.29
N LEU A 30 -22.44 -2.61 -10.99
CA LEU A 30 -23.52 -1.77 -10.45
C LEU A 30 -24.43 -1.25 -11.56
N LEU A 31 -23.84 -0.79 -12.67
CA LEU A 31 -24.61 -0.29 -13.82
C LEU A 31 -25.25 -1.41 -14.66
N GLN A 32 -24.57 -2.55 -14.78
CA GLN A 32 -24.96 -3.70 -15.58
C GLN A 32 -24.72 -4.98 -14.77
N PRO A 33 -25.60 -5.28 -13.79
CA PRO A 33 -25.54 -6.56 -13.08
C PRO A 33 -25.61 -7.73 -14.06
N SER A 34 -24.78 -8.74 -13.85
CA SER A 34 -24.90 -10.04 -14.51
C SER A 34 -26.12 -10.80 -13.98
N ASP A 35 -26.50 -11.88 -14.66
CA ASP A 35 -27.45 -12.87 -14.13
C ASP A 35 -26.77 -14.25 -14.07
N PRO A 36 -26.51 -14.82 -12.86
CA PRO A 36 -26.71 -14.20 -11.55
C PRO A 36 -25.79 -13.00 -11.32
N PRO A 37 -26.15 -12.07 -10.40
CA PRO A 37 -25.34 -10.89 -10.10
C PRO A 37 -24.00 -11.27 -9.47
N CYS A 38 -22.97 -10.47 -9.72
CA CYS A 38 -21.64 -10.67 -9.15
C CYS A 38 -21.71 -10.75 -7.62
N HIS A 39 -21.34 -11.92 -7.06
CA HIS A 39 -21.49 -12.23 -5.64
C HIS A 39 -20.81 -11.19 -4.74
N VAL A 40 -19.50 -10.98 -4.93
CA VAL A 40 -18.67 -10.05 -4.14
C VAL A 40 -19.16 -8.61 -4.25
N CYS A 41 -19.47 -8.12 -5.46
CA CYS A 41 -20.01 -6.76 -5.64
C CYS A 41 -21.39 -6.59 -4.96
N SER A 42 -22.23 -7.62 -4.97
CA SER A 42 -23.54 -7.59 -4.29
C SER A 42 -23.36 -7.59 -2.77
N GLN A 43 -22.49 -8.45 -2.25
CA GLN A 43 -22.15 -8.50 -0.82
C GLN A 43 -21.48 -7.22 -0.33
N SER A 44 -20.61 -6.59 -1.12
CA SER A 44 -19.91 -5.34 -0.73
C SER A 44 -20.85 -4.15 -0.43
N LEU A 45 -22.15 -4.28 -0.74
CA LEU A 45 -23.19 -3.30 -0.48
C LEU A 45 -24.17 -3.68 0.65
N THR A 46 -24.08 -4.88 1.25
CA THR A 46 -25.03 -5.34 2.28
C THR A 46 -24.74 -4.75 3.67
N LEU A 47 -23.48 -4.38 3.92
CA LEU A 47 -23.01 -3.74 5.15
C LEU A 47 -22.34 -2.40 4.81
N LEU A 48 -22.21 -1.53 5.82
CA LEU A 48 -21.44 -0.29 5.70
C LEU A 48 -19.99 -0.60 5.30
N PRO A 49 -19.33 0.20 4.44
CA PRO A 49 -17.99 -0.08 3.91
C PRO A 49 -16.95 -0.51 4.96
N HIS A 50 -16.88 0.20 6.09
CA HIS A 50 -15.92 -0.08 7.18
C HIS A 50 -16.22 -1.35 8.00
N LEU A 51 -17.35 -2.02 7.75
CA LEU A 51 -17.73 -3.30 8.34
C LEU A 51 -17.73 -4.43 7.29
N ASN A 52 -17.33 -4.14 6.06
CA ASN A 52 -17.53 -5.03 4.92
C ASN A 52 -16.19 -5.34 4.23
N PRO A 53 -15.56 -6.50 4.48
CA PRO A 53 -14.25 -6.81 3.92
C PRO A 53 -14.29 -7.20 2.42
N ASN A 54 -15.49 -7.25 1.84
CA ASN A 54 -15.72 -7.29 0.40
C ASN A 54 -15.83 -5.90 -0.24
N TYR A 55 -16.01 -4.83 0.54
CA TYR A 55 -15.82 -3.45 0.07
C TYR A 55 -14.31 -3.11 0.14
N ARG A 56 -13.74 -2.61 -0.95
CA ARG A 56 -12.30 -2.36 -1.07
C ARG A 56 -11.99 -1.10 -1.87
N CYS A 57 -11.34 -0.14 -1.24
CA CYS A 57 -10.74 1.03 -1.89
C CYS A 57 -9.47 0.62 -2.68
N ASN A 58 -8.92 1.56 -3.46
CA ASN A 58 -7.62 1.33 -4.10
C ASN A 58 -6.53 1.09 -3.04
N THR A 59 -5.58 0.19 -3.36
CA THR A 59 -4.51 -0.23 -2.45
C THR A 59 -3.77 0.98 -1.84
N SER A 60 -3.71 1.03 -0.50
CA SER A 60 -3.09 2.12 0.26
C SER A 60 -2.84 1.71 1.71
N LEU A 61 -1.70 2.10 2.29
CA LEU A 61 -1.25 1.67 3.62
C LEU A 61 -0.79 2.84 4.49
N LEU A 62 -1.50 3.11 5.59
CA LEU A 62 -1.09 4.06 6.63
C LEU A 62 -0.18 3.38 7.65
N ILE A 63 0.98 3.97 7.88
CA ILE A 63 1.94 3.63 8.93
C ILE A 63 1.76 4.65 10.07
N ASP A 64 1.31 4.15 11.21
CA ASP A 64 1.20 4.84 12.49
C ASP A 64 2.48 4.53 13.29
N TYR A 65 3.48 5.42 13.26
CA TYR A 65 4.82 5.18 13.82
C TYR A 65 5.08 6.05 15.06
N CYS A 66 5.33 5.44 16.21
CA CYS A 66 5.74 6.16 17.43
C CYS A 66 7.25 6.01 17.67
N CYS A 67 7.96 7.14 17.77
CA CYS A 67 9.41 7.14 17.97
C CYS A 67 9.77 7.54 19.42
N GLY A 68 10.50 6.67 20.12
CA GLY A 68 11.01 6.90 21.48
C GLY A 68 10.10 6.39 22.61
N GLU A 69 10.69 6.05 23.75
CA GLU A 69 9.94 5.54 24.91
C GLU A 69 9.32 6.63 25.79
N GLU A 70 9.86 7.85 25.74
CA GLU A 70 9.57 8.92 26.70
C GLU A 70 8.56 9.97 26.21
N ASP A 71 8.48 10.22 24.88
CA ASP A 71 7.78 11.39 24.32
C ASP A 71 6.46 11.05 23.59
N ALA A 72 6.15 9.75 23.44
CA ALA A 72 4.88 9.20 22.91
C ALA A 72 4.35 9.84 21.61
N ARG A 73 5.23 10.41 20.77
CA ARG A 73 4.85 11.18 19.59
C ARG A 73 4.64 10.27 18.39
N HIS A 74 3.41 10.26 17.88
CA HIS A 74 3.02 9.55 16.66
C HIS A 74 3.36 10.36 15.39
N TYR A 75 3.80 9.64 14.37
CA TYR A 75 4.13 10.10 13.04
C TYR A 75 3.36 9.26 12.02
N TYR A 76 2.63 9.92 11.12
CA TYR A 76 1.78 9.26 10.14
C TYR A 76 2.39 9.38 8.75
N MET A 77 2.54 8.24 8.06
CA MET A 77 3.04 8.13 6.68
C MET A 77 2.11 7.21 5.91
N ILE A 78 1.69 7.56 4.69
CA ILE A 78 0.87 6.65 3.86
C ILE A 78 1.63 6.29 2.60
N ILE A 79 1.59 5.02 2.24
CA ILE A 79 2.00 4.52 0.93
C ILE A 79 0.76 4.52 0.02
N ASP A 80 0.87 5.24 -1.10
CA ASP A 80 -0.13 5.50 -2.14
C ASP A 80 -1.39 6.25 -1.71
N VAL A 81 -1.86 7.13 -2.62
CA VAL A 81 -2.90 8.11 -2.38
C VAL A 81 -4.09 8.03 -3.33
N GLY A 82 -4.28 6.85 -3.94
CA GLY A 82 -5.11 6.58 -5.11
C GLY A 82 -6.22 7.55 -5.50
N LYS A 83 -7.47 7.11 -5.43
CA LYS A 83 -8.65 7.93 -5.78
C LYS A 83 -9.56 8.21 -4.57
N SER A 84 -9.23 7.64 -3.39
CA SER A 84 -10.10 7.58 -2.19
C SER A 84 -9.45 8.16 -0.92
N PHE A 85 -8.36 8.91 -1.05
CA PHE A 85 -7.33 9.13 -0.03
C PHE A 85 -7.50 10.34 0.91
N ARG A 86 -6.72 10.40 2.02
CA ARG A 86 -6.74 11.49 3.01
C ARG A 86 -5.45 12.11 3.63
N GLU A 87 -4.25 11.50 3.82
CA GLU A 87 -3.16 12.11 4.68
C GLU A 87 -1.71 12.35 4.10
N GLN A 88 -0.60 11.89 4.73
CA GLN A 88 0.82 12.11 4.34
C GLN A 88 1.41 11.01 3.42
N ILE A 89 2.52 11.21 2.67
CA ILE A 89 2.73 10.45 1.40
C ILE A 89 4.14 9.90 1.09
N ILE A 90 4.16 8.64 0.67
CA ILE A 90 5.14 7.95 -0.18
C ILE A 90 4.37 7.39 -1.39
N LEU A 91 4.92 7.43 -2.62
CA LEU A 91 4.28 6.90 -3.84
C LEU A 91 5.05 5.70 -4.41
N THR A 92 4.33 4.64 -4.78
CA THR A 92 4.91 3.44 -5.42
C THR A 92 5.14 3.62 -6.92
N HIS A 93 4.20 4.28 -7.62
CA HIS A 93 4.20 4.44 -9.08
C HIS A 93 3.27 5.57 -9.54
N ASP A 94 3.20 5.82 -10.86
CA ASP A 94 2.52 6.99 -11.44
C ASP A 94 1.06 6.77 -11.88
N HIS A 95 0.45 5.61 -11.66
CA HIS A 95 -0.93 5.37 -12.11
C HIS A 95 -1.98 6.14 -11.29
N ALA A 96 -3.15 6.30 -11.90
CA ALA A 96 -4.25 7.11 -11.36
C ALA A 96 -4.70 6.69 -9.96
N ASP A 97 -4.68 5.39 -9.67
CA ASP A 97 -5.01 4.74 -8.40
C ASP A 97 -3.85 4.67 -7.41
N ALA A 98 -2.70 5.26 -7.74
CA ALA A 98 -1.69 5.66 -6.77
C ALA A 98 -1.67 7.17 -6.52
N ILE A 99 -1.95 8.03 -7.52
CA ILE A 99 -1.62 9.47 -7.45
C ILE A 99 -2.80 10.48 -7.54
N HIS A 100 -4.03 10.10 -7.86
CA HIS A 100 -5.09 11.11 -8.11
C HIS A 100 -5.58 11.87 -6.85
N GLY A 101 -5.35 11.36 -5.63
CA GLY A 101 -5.68 12.04 -4.38
C GLY A 101 -4.74 13.20 -3.98
N LEU A 102 -3.68 13.48 -4.76
CA LEU A 102 -2.69 14.54 -4.44
C LEU A 102 -3.30 15.95 -4.30
N ASP A 103 -4.40 16.24 -4.98
CA ASP A 103 -5.06 17.55 -4.88
C ASP A 103 -5.87 17.71 -3.56
N ASP A 104 -6.33 16.61 -2.95
CA ASP A 104 -7.16 16.66 -1.75
C ASP A 104 -6.37 16.80 -0.44
N ILE A 105 -5.05 16.56 -0.46
CA ILE A 105 -4.09 16.85 0.62
C ILE A 105 -4.28 18.27 1.18
N ARG A 106 -4.58 19.24 0.30
CA ARG A 106 -4.85 20.64 0.69
C ARG A 106 -5.87 20.77 1.82
N SER A 107 -6.76 19.79 2.01
CA SER A 107 -7.77 19.77 3.07
C SER A 107 -7.15 19.72 4.47
N LEU A 108 -6.00 19.05 4.61
CA LEU A 108 -5.25 18.84 5.85
C LEU A 108 -4.37 20.03 6.22
N GLN A 109 -3.85 20.74 5.22
CA GLN A 109 -2.90 21.81 5.43
C GLN A 109 -3.59 23.00 6.13
N PRO A 110 -2.97 23.64 7.14
CA PRO A 110 -3.61 24.69 7.94
C PRO A 110 -4.28 25.80 7.11
N ARG A 111 -5.44 26.29 7.57
CA ARG A 111 -6.16 27.39 6.92
C ARG A 111 -5.71 28.75 7.48
N GLY A 112 -4.57 29.23 6.96
CA GLY A 112 -4.13 30.63 7.12
C GLY A 112 -3.18 30.90 8.29
N SER A 113 -2.59 32.10 8.26
CA SER A 113 -1.40 32.53 9.02
C SER A 113 -0.08 31.89 8.58
N ALA A 114 0.94 32.72 8.37
CA ALA A 114 2.20 32.39 7.69
C ALA A 114 3.29 31.84 8.64
N ILE A 115 2.92 30.92 9.55
CA ILE A 115 3.80 30.47 10.64
C ILE A 115 4.01 28.93 10.69
N ASP A 116 3.24 28.14 9.93
CA ASP A 116 3.47 26.68 9.86
C ASP A 116 3.31 26.10 8.43
N THR A 117 3.79 26.85 7.44
CA THR A 117 3.77 26.45 6.01
C THR A 117 5.01 25.63 5.65
N ASN A 118 5.25 24.53 6.36
CA ASN A 118 6.19 23.51 5.92
C ASN A 118 5.50 22.66 4.84
N PRO A 119 6.02 22.61 3.59
CA PRO A 119 5.42 21.78 2.56
C PRO A 119 5.52 20.30 2.94
N LEU A 120 4.48 19.52 2.63
CA LEU A 120 4.41 18.10 2.96
C LEU A 120 5.44 17.33 2.13
N PRO A 121 6.37 16.56 2.73
CA PRO A 121 7.29 15.72 1.97
C PRO A 121 6.53 14.63 1.21
N VAL A 122 6.86 14.46 -0.07
CA VAL A 122 6.36 13.39 -0.93
C VAL A 122 7.57 12.66 -1.50
N PHE A 123 7.73 11.39 -1.16
CA PHE A 123 8.82 10.55 -1.65
C PHE A 123 8.35 9.76 -2.88
N LEU A 124 9.10 9.85 -3.98
CA LEU A 124 8.74 9.27 -5.27
C LEU A 124 9.98 9.11 -6.17
N SER A 125 9.91 8.24 -7.18
CA SER A 125 11.01 8.11 -8.13
C SER A 125 11.07 9.26 -9.14
N GLN A 126 12.23 9.41 -9.82
CA GLN A 126 12.42 10.42 -10.86
C GLN A 126 11.41 10.27 -12.01
N PHE A 127 11.16 9.03 -12.46
CA PHE A 127 10.15 8.71 -13.48
C PHE A 127 8.74 9.17 -13.04
N THR A 128 8.37 8.86 -11.79
CA THR A 128 7.08 9.27 -11.22
C THR A 128 6.95 10.80 -11.15
N MET A 129 8.03 11.52 -10.81
CA MET A 129 8.05 12.98 -10.76
C MET A 129 7.87 13.64 -12.13
N GLU A 130 8.45 13.07 -13.19
CA GLU A 130 8.30 13.57 -14.56
C GLU A 130 6.86 13.43 -15.06
N SER A 131 6.21 12.30 -14.75
CA SER A 131 4.78 12.09 -15.03
C SER A 131 3.89 13.06 -14.24
N ILE A 132 4.13 13.24 -12.94
CA ILE A 132 3.40 14.19 -12.10
C ILE A 132 3.58 15.63 -12.60
N SER A 133 4.79 16.02 -13.00
CA SER A 133 5.07 17.36 -13.56
C SER A 133 4.27 17.63 -14.83
N THR A 134 4.00 16.59 -15.63
CA THR A 134 3.22 16.66 -16.86
C THR A 134 1.70 16.69 -16.59
N ARG A 135 1.21 15.86 -15.66
CA ARG A 135 -0.22 15.70 -15.36
C ARG A 135 -0.77 16.74 -14.39
N PHE A 136 0.04 17.15 -13.41
CA PHE A 136 -0.30 18.09 -12.35
C PHE A 136 0.71 19.25 -12.26
N PRO A 137 0.99 19.98 -13.36
CA PRO A 137 1.99 21.06 -13.35
C PRO A 137 1.70 22.13 -12.29
N TYR A 138 0.43 22.31 -11.89
CA TYR A 138 0.04 23.25 -10.84
C TYR A 138 0.47 22.85 -9.42
N LEU A 139 0.79 21.58 -9.16
CA LEU A 139 1.34 21.08 -7.89
C LEU A 139 2.88 21.20 -7.82
N VAL A 140 3.54 21.32 -8.98
CA VAL A 140 5.00 21.40 -9.10
C VAL A 140 5.46 22.84 -9.32
N GLU A 141 4.84 23.55 -10.27
CA GLU A 141 5.23 24.91 -10.64
C GLU A 141 4.70 25.95 -9.64
N LYS A 142 5.62 26.51 -8.84
CA LYS A 142 5.37 27.69 -7.99
C LYS A 142 5.33 29.00 -8.81
N LYS A 143 4.54 29.04 -9.88
CA LYS A 143 4.27 30.27 -10.65
C LYS A 143 3.44 31.24 -9.80
N VAL A 144 3.87 32.50 -9.73
CA VAL A 144 3.11 33.58 -9.10
C VAL A 144 1.83 33.79 -9.91
N LYS A 145 0.68 33.45 -9.32
CA LYS A 145 -0.64 33.63 -9.93
C LYS A 145 -1.22 34.96 -9.46
N GLU A 146 -1.72 35.77 -10.39
CA GLU A 146 -2.38 37.06 -10.11
C GLU A 146 -3.57 36.92 -9.13
N VAL A 147 -4.21 35.76 -9.14
CA VAL A 147 -5.26 35.38 -8.19
C VAL A 147 -4.73 34.25 -7.29
N PRO A 148 -4.69 34.43 -5.95
CA PRO A 148 -4.28 33.37 -5.04
C PRO A 148 -5.30 32.23 -5.06
N ARG A 149 -4.86 31.05 -5.51
CA ARG A 149 -5.64 29.80 -5.47
C ARG A 149 -4.99 28.85 -4.46
N ARG A 150 -5.79 28.22 -3.61
CA ARG A 150 -5.30 27.22 -2.65
C ARG A 150 -4.92 25.94 -3.39
N VAL A 151 -3.66 25.54 -3.24
CA VAL A 151 -3.06 24.35 -3.86
C VAL A 151 -2.25 23.64 -2.77
N SER A 152 -2.17 22.31 -2.82
CA SER A 152 -1.33 21.51 -1.91
C SER A 152 0.13 21.99 -1.97
N GLN A 153 0.72 22.33 -0.82
CA GLN A 153 2.14 22.66 -0.72
C GLN A 153 2.94 21.39 -0.49
N LEU A 154 3.68 20.94 -1.50
CA LEU A 154 4.43 19.67 -1.47
C LEU A 154 5.94 19.94 -1.57
N ASP A 155 6.72 19.10 -0.88
CA ASP A 155 8.19 19.01 -0.93
C ASP A 155 8.57 17.70 -1.62
N TRP A 156 8.85 17.76 -2.93
CA TRP A 156 9.12 16.60 -3.76
C TRP A 156 10.52 16.05 -3.51
N ARG A 157 10.61 14.80 -3.04
CA ARG A 157 11.87 14.13 -2.67
C ARG A 157 12.10 12.91 -3.56
N ILE A 158 13.04 13.06 -4.49
CA ILE A 158 13.43 11.96 -5.37
C ILE A 158 14.15 10.87 -4.57
N ILE A 159 13.65 9.65 -4.69
CA ILE A 159 14.33 8.44 -4.19
C ILE A 159 14.96 7.68 -5.36
N GLU A 160 16.12 7.07 -5.11
CA GLU A 160 16.79 6.21 -6.09
C GLU A 160 16.06 4.86 -6.18
N GLU A 161 15.79 4.36 -7.39
CA GLU A 161 15.15 3.07 -7.63
C GLU A 161 16.15 1.91 -7.41
N ASN A 162 16.67 1.77 -6.18
CA ASN A 162 17.75 0.83 -5.84
C ASN A 162 17.68 0.36 -4.37
N CYS A 163 17.75 -0.97 -4.17
CA CYS A 163 17.78 -1.61 -2.85
C CYS A 163 18.94 -1.14 -1.95
N ASP A 164 20.08 -0.74 -2.53
CA ASP A 164 21.26 -0.27 -1.79
C ASP A 164 21.17 1.21 -1.38
N LYS A 165 20.07 1.90 -1.71
CA LYS A 165 19.86 3.34 -1.50
C LYS A 165 18.66 3.63 -0.61
N PRO A 166 18.73 3.28 0.69
CA PRO A 166 17.66 3.59 1.63
C PRO A 166 17.50 5.10 1.85
N PHE A 167 16.28 5.51 2.20
CA PHE A 167 15.93 6.87 2.58
C PHE A 167 15.22 6.86 3.94
N THR A 168 15.18 8.02 4.61
CA THR A 168 14.48 8.18 5.91
C THR A 168 13.28 9.10 5.77
N ALA A 169 12.12 8.64 6.21
CA ALA A 169 10.91 9.43 6.37
C ALA A 169 10.47 9.39 7.84
N LEU A 170 10.31 10.57 8.46
CA LEU A 170 9.89 10.74 9.87
C LEU A 170 10.61 9.82 10.89
N GLY A 171 11.90 9.57 10.67
CA GLY A 171 12.75 8.73 11.54
C GLY A 171 12.74 7.22 11.19
N LEU A 172 11.79 6.76 10.39
CA LEU A 172 11.75 5.39 9.87
C LEU A 172 12.59 5.27 8.60
N SER A 173 13.42 4.23 8.52
CA SER A 173 14.25 3.91 7.35
C SER A 173 13.48 3.02 6.38
N PHE A 174 13.48 3.38 5.11
CA PHE A 174 12.85 2.66 4.01
C PHE A 174 13.90 2.30 2.95
N THR A 175 13.93 1.04 2.55
CA THR A 175 14.66 0.56 1.38
C THR A 175 13.69 0.45 0.19
N PRO A 176 13.90 1.20 -0.90
CA PRO A 176 13.16 1.02 -2.15
C PRO A 176 13.36 -0.39 -2.71
N LEU A 177 12.28 -0.99 -3.22
CA LEU A 177 12.27 -2.33 -3.81
C LEU A 177 11.77 -2.25 -5.26
N PRO A 178 12.66 -2.07 -6.27
CA PRO A 178 12.25 -2.05 -7.67
C PRO A 178 11.60 -3.37 -8.09
N VAL A 179 10.40 -3.29 -8.65
CA VAL A 179 9.58 -4.43 -9.05
C VAL A 179 8.93 -4.19 -10.40
N MET A 180 8.65 -5.26 -11.16
CA MET A 180 8.03 -5.14 -12.47
C MET A 180 6.51 -5.06 -12.33
N HIS A 181 5.87 -4.15 -13.07
CA HIS A 181 4.41 -4.01 -13.18
C HIS A 181 3.99 -4.15 -14.65
N GLY A 182 4.13 -5.36 -15.20
CA GLY A 182 4.15 -5.63 -16.65
C GLY A 182 5.52 -6.11 -17.11
N GLU A 183 5.86 -5.91 -18.40
CA GLU A 183 7.18 -6.27 -18.93
C GLU A 183 8.16 -5.09 -18.99
N ASP A 184 7.63 -3.88 -19.15
CA ASP A 184 8.33 -2.65 -19.52
C ASP A 184 8.21 -1.51 -18.49
N TYR A 185 7.51 -1.75 -17.37
CA TYR A 185 7.26 -0.76 -16.33
C TYR A 185 7.83 -1.22 -14.98
N VAL A 186 8.47 -0.30 -14.25
CA VAL A 186 9.00 -0.51 -12.90
C VAL A 186 8.16 0.27 -11.89
N ALA A 187 7.64 -0.41 -10.89
CA ALA A 187 7.03 0.17 -9.69
C ALA A 187 7.98 -0.02 -8.49
N LEU A 188 7.69 0.63 -7.36
CA LEU A 188 8.43 0.48 -6.11
C LEU A 188 7.58 -0.19 -5.04
N GLY A 189 8.07 -1.31 -4.51
CA GLY A 189 7.75 -1.72 -3.14
C GLY A 189 8.68 -1.05 -2.13
N PHE A 190 8.49 -1.33 -0.85
CA PHE A 190 9.32 -0.82 0.24
C PHE A 190 9.57 -1.86 1.33
N LEU A 191 10.83 -2.01 1.75
CA LEU A 191 11.23 -2.74 2.96
C LEU A 191 11.51 -1.74 4.08
N PHE A 192 10.92 -1.94 5.25
CA PHE A 192 11.09 -1.06 6.41
C PHE A 192 10.94 -1.81 7.75
N GLY A 193 11.25 -1.13 8.84
CA GLY A 193 11.25 -1.69 10.20
C GLY A 193 12.60 -2.29 10.61
N ASN A 194 13.05 -1.89 11.79
CA ASN A 194 14.31 -2.32 12.41
C ASN A 194 14.11 -3.49 13.37
N LYS A 195 13.00 -3.49 14.12
CA LYS A 195 12.63 -4.55 15.09
C LYS A 195 11.82 -5.66 14.42
N SER A 196 10.72 -5.30 13.76
CA SER A 196 9.93 -6.20 12.91
C SER A 196 10.08 -5.77 11.45
N LYS A 197 10.55 -6.69 10.59
CA LYS A 197 10.82 -6.39 9.18
C LYS A 197 9.58 -6.58 8.33
N VAL A 198 9.17 -5.50 7.67
CA VAL A 198 7.98 -5.44 6.81
C VAL A 198 8.40 -5.15 5.38
N ALA A 199 8.01 -6.01 4.45
CA ALA A 199 8.06 -5.73 3.02
C ALA A 199 6.64 -5.43 2.51
N TYR A 200 6.43 -4.29 1.88
CA TYR A 200 5.19 -3.90 1.22
C TYR A 200 5.42 -3.82 -0.29
N ILE A 201 4.69 -4.63 -1.07
CA ILE A 201 4.86 -4.76 -2.51
C ILE A 201 3.48 -4.95 -3.17
N SER A 202 2.86 -3.86 -3.64
CA SER A 202 1.63 -3.90 -4.45
C SER A 202 1.95 -3.76 -5.94
N ASP A 203 0.97 -4.07 -6.80
CA ASP A 203 1.00 -3.76 -8.23
C ASP A 203 2.20 -4.39 -8.97
N ILE A 204 2.36 -5.71 -8.88
CA ILE A 204 3.52 -6.42 -9.46
C ILE A 204 3.17 -7.60 -10.36
N SER A 205 3.89 -7.74 -11.48
CA SER A 205 3.92 -8.96 -12.31
C SER A 205 5.10 -9.88 -11.97
N ARG A 206 6.23 -9.31 -11.52
CA ARG A 206 7.49 -10.05 -11.29
C ARG A 206 8.42 -9.31 -10.33
N ILE A 207 9.00 -10.04 -9.39
CA ILE A 207 10.07 -9.55 -8.51
C ILE A 207 11.43 -9.81 -9.19
N PRO A 208 12.27 -8.78 -9.44
CA PRO A 208 13.64 -8.97 -9.94
C PRO A 208 14.54 -9.70 -8.93
N PRO A 209 15.59 -10.43 -9.36
CA PRO A 209 16.47 -11.17 -8.44
C PRO A 209 17.17 -10.32 -7.38
N SER A 210 17.51 -9.06 -7.69
CA SER A 210 18.07 -8.10 -6.72
C SER A 210 17.09 -7.80 -5.58
N THR A 211 15.82 -7.65 -5.93
CA THR A 211 14.73 -7.33 -4.99
C THR A 211 14.31 -8.58 -4.20
N GLU A 212 14.23 -9.74 -4.85
CA GLU A 212 13.97 -11.03 -4.19
C GLU A 212 15.10 -11.35 -3.20
N TYR A 213 16.38 -11.10 -3.56
CA TYR A 213 17.50 -11.20 -2.63
C TYR A 213 17.36 -10.22 -1.45
N ALA A 214 17.08 -8.94 -1.72
CA ALA A 214 16.97 -7.90 -0.70
C ALA A 214 15.93 -8.26 0.38
N ILE A 215 14.77 -8.81 0.01
CA ILE A 215 13.73 -9.23 0.95
C ILE A 215 13.86 -10.69 1.44
N SER A 216 14.87 -11.43 0.97
CA SER A 216 15.11 -12.81 1.40
C SER A 216 15.75 -12.91 2.78
N LYS A 217 15.69 -14.12 3.36
CA LYS A 217 16.40 -14.48 4.59
C LYS A 217 17.93 -14.33 4.50
N ALA A 218 18.50 -14.28 3.30
CA ALA A 218 19.94 -14.07 3.07
C ALA A 218 20.33 -12.61 2.83
N GLY A 219 19.37 -11.73 2.51
CA GLY A 219 19.55 -10.28 2.38
C GLY A 219 19.12 -9.57 3.66
N ALA A 220 17.84 -9.24 3.78
CA ALA A 220 17.30 -8.57 4.97
C ALA A 220 17.17 -9.48 6.21
N GLY A 221 17.19 -10.81 6.06
CA GLY A 221 16.90 -11.73 7.16
C GLY A 221 15.42 -12.12 7.21
N GLN A 222 14.95 -12.61 8.35
CA GLN A 222 13.57 -13.09 8.48
C GLN A 222 12.58 -11.91 8.37
N LEU A 223 11.71 -11.93 7.36
CA LEU A 223 10.55 -11.03 7.31
C LEU A 223 9.55 -11.44 8.39
N ASP A 224 9.06 -10.46 9.15
CA ASP A 224 7.95 -10.60 10.09
C ASP A 224 6.61 -10.47 9.35
N LEU A 225 6.54 -9.56 8.38
CA LEU A 225 5.36 -9.35 7.56
C LEU A 225 5.73 -9.12 6.09
N LEU A 226 5.02 -9.80 5.19
CA LEU A 226 5.04 -9.54 3.74
C LEU A 226 3.63 -9.13 3.29
N ILE A 227 3.48 -7.89 2.83
CA ILE A 227 2.26 -7.40 2.19
C ILE A 227 2.48 -7.50 0.67
N LEU A 228 1.66 -8.30 -0.03
CA LEU A 228 1.92 -8.70 -1.42
C LEU A 228 0.67 -8.64 -2.31
N ASP A 229 0.84 -8.22 -3.55
CA ASP A 229 -0.17 -8.21 -4.61
C ASP A 229 -0.76 -9.62 -4.89
N THR A 230 -2.09 -9.68 -5.02
CA THR A 230 -2.83 -10.76 -5.67
C THR A 230 -4.10 -10.18 -6.31
N ASN A 231 -4.07 -9.99 -7.63
CA ASN A 231 -5.17 -9.30 -8.32
C ASN A 231 -6.34 -10.24 -8.67
N VAL A 232 -6.05 -11.47 -9.07
CA VAL A 232 -7.06 -12.49 -9.43
C VAL A 232 -6.79 -13.87 -8.81
N PRO A 233 -7.83 -14.68 -8.49
CA PRO A 233 -7.66 -16.03 -7.93
C PRO A 233 -6.93 -17.04 -8.84
N SER A 234 -6.94 -16.82 -10.15
CA SER A 234 -6.34 -17.69 -11.14
C SER A 234 -5.96 -16.91 -12.39
N MET A 235 -4.93 -17.38 -13.12
CA MET A 235 -4.51 -16.74 -14.37
C MET A 235 -5.67 -16.65 -15.37
N ARG A 236 -5.79 -15.48 -16.02
CA ARG A 236 -6.74 -15.24 -17.10
C ARG A 236 -6.07 -14.56 -18.29
N GLY A 237 -5.57 -15.37 -19.22
CA GLY A 237 -5.15 -14.89 -20.54
C GLY A 237 -3.77 -14.22 -20.55
N ARG A 238 -3.70 -13.07 -21.24
CA ARG A 238 -2.44 -12.42 -21.67
C ARG A 238 -1.59 -11.94 -20.48
N GLN A 239 -0.28 -11.78 -20.70
CA GLN A 239 0.74 -11.38 -19.71
C GLN A 239 0.18 -10.40 -18.67
N PRO A 240 0.05 -10.82 -17.40
CA PRO A 240 -0.61 -10.00 -16.41
C PRO A 240 0.35 -8.95 -15.86
N THR A 241 -0.14 -7.73 -15.62
CA THR A 241 0.60 -6.68 -14.91
C THR A 241 0.63 -6.88 -13.39
N HIS A 242 -0.12 -7.88 -12.90
CA HIS A 242 -0.27 -8.26 -11.50
C HIS A 242 -0.07 -9.77 -11.31
N LEU A 243 0.11 -10.21 -10.07
CA LEU A 243 0.15 -11.64 -9.75
C LEU A 243 -1.27 -12.22 -9.68
N CYS A 244 -1.40 -13.50 -10.02
CA CYS A 244 -2.53 -14.31 -9.56
C CYS A 244 -2.18 -15.09 -8.29
N LEU A 245 -3.20 -15.51 -7.53
CA LEU A 245 -3.03 -16.14 -6.22
C LEU A 245 -2.01 -17.29 -6.21
N PRO A 246 -1.99 -18.26 -7.16
CA PRO A 246 -0.93 -19.28 -7.22
C PRO A 246 0.49 -18.71 -7.28
N GLU A 247 0.74 -17.65 -8.05
CA GLU A 247 2.07 -17.03 -8.18
C GLU A 247 2.47 -16.31 -6.89
N THR A 248 1.53 -15.56 -6.30
CA THR A 248 1.68 -14.92 -4.98
C THR A 248 2.05 -15.95 -3.91
N LEU A 249 1.36 -17.10 -3.88
CA LEU A 249 1.61 -18.17 -2.91
C LEU A 249 2.98 -18.83 -3.12
N GLU A 250 3.41 -19.05 -4.36
CA GLU A 250 4.76 -19.58 -4.65
C GLU A 250 5.87 -18.58 -4.28
N ILE A 251 5.66 -17.27 -4.41
CA ILE A 251 6.57 -16.23 -3.89
C ILE A 251 6.64 -16.31 -2.35
N ILE A 252 5.49 -16.40 -1.68
CA ILE A 252 5.42 -16.51 -0.21
C ILE A 252 6.16 -17.76 0.29
N LYS A 253 6.04 -18.91 -0.39
CA LYS A 253 6.82 -20.12 -0.06
C LYS A 253 8.33 -19.90 -0.16
N ARG A 254 8.81 -19.25 -1.23
CA ARG A 254 10.25 -18.99 -1.43
C ARG A 254 10.81 -18.01 -0.40
N LEU A 255 10.07 -16.95 -0.07
CA LEU A 255 10.50 -15.93 0.89
C LEU A 255 10.32 -16.37 2.35
N CYS A 256 9.34 -17.25 2.63
CA CYS A 256 9.03 -17.81 3.94
C CYS A 256 8.95 -16.74 5.06
N PRO A 257 8.07 -15.72 4.94
CA PRO A 257 7.84 -14.73 6.00
C PRO A 257 7.13 -15.38 7.20
N LYS A 258 7.16 -14.75 8.39
CA LYS A 258 6.36 -15.22 9.53
C LYS A 258 4.86 -15.11 9.25
N ARG A 259 4.44 -14.02 8.60
CA ARG A 259 3.08 -13.75 8.13
C ARG A 259 3.08 -13.06 6.77
N ALA A 260 2.09 -13.34 5.93
CA ALA A 260 1.78 -12.57 4.75
C ALA A 260 0.33 -12.07 4.77
N LEU A 261 0.12 -10.87 4.20
CA LEU A 261 -1.20 -10.26 4.00
C LEU A 261 -1.34 -9.87 2.52
N LEU A 262 -2.43 -10.30 1.88
CA LEU A 262 -2.61 -10.12 0.44
C LEU A 262 -3.45 -8.87 0.11
N THR A 263 -3.05 -8.12 -0.90
CA THR A 263 -3.68 -6.85 -1.34
C THR A 263 -3.86 -6.79 -2.87
N GLY A 264 -4.43 -5.70 -3.41
CA GLY A 264 -4.64 -5.50 -4.85
C GLY A 264 -5.84 -6.25 -5.44
N MET A 265 -6.75 -6.77 -4.61
CA MET A 265 -7.74 -7.78 -4.99
C MET A 265 -8.91 -7.23 -5.82
N THR A 266 -9.26 -7.92 -6.92
CA THR A 266 -10.53 -7.69 -7.64
C THR A 266 -11.75 -8.25 -6.91
N HIS A 267 -12.93 -7.93 -7.44
CA HIS A 267 -14.22 -8.55 -7.11
C HIS A 267 -14.34 -10.06 -7.40
N TYR A 268 -13.26 -10.74 -7.76
CA TYR A 268 -13.22 -12.20 -7.86
C TYR A 268 -12.79 -12.89 -6.56
N PHE A 269 -12.27 -12.12 -5.59
CA PHE A 269 -12.01 -12.59 -4.24
C PHE A 269 -13.19 -12.26 -3.32
N ASP A 270 -13.93 -13.28 -2.90
CA ASP A 270 -14.73 -13.18 -1.68
C ASP A 270 -13.80 -13.27 -0.46
N HIS A 271 -13.96 -12.36 0.50
CA HIS A 271 -13.03 -12.27 1.63
C HIS A 271 -13.15 -13.44 2.60
N HIS A 272 -14.33 -14.04 2.75
CA HIS A 272 -14.55 -15.14 3.70
C HIS A 272 -14.09 -16.46 3.07
N GLU A 273 -14.59 -16.77 1.87
CA GLU A 273 -14.25 -17.99 1.12
C GLU A 273 -12.73 -18.16 0.97
N TYR A 274 -12.03 -17.12 0.54
CA TYR A 274 -10.59 -17.21 0.29
C TYR A 274 -9.76 -17.22 1.58
N ASN A 275 -10.23 -16.64 2.69
CA ASN A 275 -9.54 -16.78 3.97
C ASN A 275 -9.68 -18.20 4.56
N GLU A 276 -10.78 -18.91 4.30
CA GLU A 276 -10.90 -20.33 4.65
C GLU A 276 -9.89 -21.18 3.84
N ILE A 277 -9.82 -20.98 2.52
CA ILE A 277 -8.85 -21.63 1.63
C ILE A 277 -7.40 -21.33 2.06
N LEU A 278 -7.11 -20.07 2.42
CA LEU A 278 -5.79 -19.64 2.87
C LEU A 278 -5.45 -20.16 4.28
N ALA A 279 -6.44 -20.37 5.16
CA ALA A 279 -6.21 -20.99 6.47
C ALA A 279 -5.78 -22.46 6.32
N GLU A 280 -6.43 -23.23 5.43
CA GLU A 280 -5.98 -24.59 5.11
C GLU A 280 -4.57 -24.61 4.49
N TRP A 281 -4.29 -23.70 3.55
CA TRP A 281 -2.97 -23.57 2.94
C TRP A 281 -1.90 -23.24 4.00
N SER A 282 -2.20 -22.29 4.89
CA SER A 282 -1.31 -21.87 5.97
C SER A 282 -0.97 -23.02 6.92
N LEU A 283 -1.95 -23.88 7.23
CA LEU A 283 -1.74 -25.07 8.06
C LEU A 283 -0.83 -26.11 7.39
N ARG A 284 -0.92 -26.27 6.06
CA ARG A 284 -0.07 -27.21 5.29
C ARG A 284 1.36 -26.73 5.13
N GLU A 285 1.56 -25.44 4.87
CA GLU A 285 2.88 -24.88 4.54
C GLU A 285 3.62 -24.29 5.76
N GLY A 286 2.92 -24.07 6.88
CA GLY A 286 3.50 -23.50 8.10
C GLY A 286 3.72 -21.99 8.07
N ILE A 287 3.18 -21.30 7.06
CA ILE A 287 3.28 -19.84 6.86
C ILE A 287 1.88 -19.24 7.00
N GLN A 288 1.69 -18.25 7.88
CA GLN A 288 0.38 -17.61 8.04
C GLN A 288 0.07 -16.66 6.87
N VAL A 289 -0.97 -16.94 6.09
CA VAL A 289 -1.42 -16.10 4.96
C VAL A 289 -2.90 -15.78 5.09
N GLN A 290 -3.26 -14.51 4.90
CA GLN A 290 -4.65 -14.02 4.92
C GLN A 290 -4.85 -12.91 3.89
N LEU A 291 -6.09 -12.70 3.45
CA LEU A 291 -6.45 -11.49 2.70
C LEU A 291 -6.51 -10.28 3.64
N ALA A 292 -6.00 -9.13 3.21
CA ALA A 292 -6.17 -7.88 3.95
C ALA A 292 -7.56 -7.26 3.68
N HIS A 293 -8.05 -6.40 4.58
CA HIS A 293 -9.28 -5.63 4.35
C HIS A 293 -9.12 -4.15 4.73
N ASP A 294 -9.92 -3.29 4.10
CA ASP A 294 -10.04 -1.88 4.46
C ASP A 294 -10.34 -1.71 5.96
N GLY A 295 -9.67 -0.77 6.62
CA GLY A 295 -9.79 -0.51 8.05
C GLY A 295 -9.07 -1.51 8.95
N GLN A 296 -8.41 -2.55 8.43
CA GLN A 296 -7.62 -3.48 9.23
C GLN A 296 -6.46 -2.75 9.90
N ARG A 297 -6.44 -2.70 11.24
CA ARG A 297 -5.28 -2.25 12.04
C ARG A 297 -4.48 -3.47 12.51
N LEU A 298 -3.19 -3.47 12.22
CA LEU A 298 -2.21 -4.46 12.67
C LEU A 298 -1.15 -3.78 13.54
N PRO A 299 -1.19 -3.96 14.88
CA PRO A 299 -0.10 -3.56 15.76
C PRO A 299 1.20 -4.27 15.33
N ILE A 300 2.30 -3.52 15.23
CA ILE A 300 3.63 -4.05 14.89
C ILE A 300 4.73 -3.10 15.37
N ASN A 301 5.82 -3.63 15.91
CA ASN A 301 6.91 -2.84 16.46
C ASN A 301 7.99 -2.63 15.38
N LEU A 302 8.00 -1.45 14.73
CA LEU A 302 8.96 -1.11 13.66
C LEU A 302 10.30 -0.63 14.23
#